data_AF-A0A1I6QHK1-F1
#
_entry.id   AF-A0A1I6QHK1-F1
#
_cell.length_a   1.000
_cell.length_b   1.000
_cell.length_c   1.000
_cell.angle_alpha   90.00
_cell.angle_beta   90.00
_cell.angle_gamma   90.00
#
_symmetry.space_group_name_H-M   'P 1'
#
loop_
_entity.id
_entity.type
_entity.pdbx_description
1 polymer ?
#
loop_
_entity_poly.entity_id
_entity_poly.type
_entity_poly.pdbx_seq_one_letter_code
_entity_poly.pdbx_strand_id
1 'polypeptide(L)'
;MWIVRLMAVLWLLAPSFARAGGIELLLFDAKTQQKFAGCLTCDRAEPEAVCNDLGDYGSRLMANSIWNMHGAFGSKYSEDSPWNDAGEGLVIVDEKGKFYGRFTRNAEANRGQPVIASARYIMSLYEKYTDLSVVRDLLCER
;
A
#
# COMPACT_ATOMS: atom_id res chain seq x y z
N MET A 1 -16.97 -36.65 -50.75
CA MET A 1 -16.08 -37.17 -49.68
C MET A 1 -16.04 -36.11 -48.58
N TRP A 2 -16.86 -36.29 -47.55
CA TRP A 2 -17.03 -35.35 -46.43
C TRP A 2 -15.84 -35.47 -45.46
N ILE A 3 -15.23 -34.35 -45.09
CA ILE A 3 -14.42 -34.26 -43.87
C ILE A 3 -14.96 -33.08 -43.08
N VAL A 4 -15.92 -33.36 -42.22
CA VAL A 4 -16.30 -32.45 -41.13
C VAL A 4 -15.14 -32.50 -40.14
N ARG A 5 -14.31 -31.46 -40.09
CA ARG A 5 -13.31 -31.31 -39.04
C ARG A 5 -14.03 -30.90 -37.75
N LEU A 6 -14.17 -31.83 -36.81
CA LEU A 6 -14.51 -31.50 -35.43
C LEU A 6 -13.42 -30.59 -34.86
N MET A 7 -13.72 -29.31 -34.68
CA MET A 7 -12.95 -28.47 -33.75
C MET A 7 -13.46 -28.74 -32.35
N ALA A 8 -12.69 -29.51 -31.57
CA ALA A 8 -12.91 -29.64 -30.14
C ALA A 8 -12.62 -28.30 -29.48
N VAL A 9 -13.67 -27.56 -29.09
CA VAL A 9 -13.55 -26.37 -28.26
C VAL A 9 -13.29 -26.86 -26.83
N LEU A 10 -12.01 -26.90 -26.45
CA LEU A 10 -11.59 -27.20 -25.09
C LEU A 10 -11.85 -25.97 -24.23
N TRP A 11 -12.99 -25.92 -23.53
CA TRP A 11 -13.22 -24.95 -22.47
C TRP A 11 -12.25 -25.23 -21.32
N LEU A 12 -11.11 -24.54 -21.35
CA LEU A 12 -10.22 -24.42 -20.20
C LEU A 12 -11.02 -23.70 -19.10
N LEU A 13 -11.51 -24.47 -18.12
CA LEU A 13 -11.91 -23.95 -16.83
C LEU A 13 -10.69 -23.27 -16.22
N ALA A 14 -10.55 -21.96 -16.46
CA ALA A 14 -9.59 -21.15 -15.74
C ALA A 14 -9.98 -21.22 -14.26
N PRO A 15 -9.12 -21.75 -13.37
CA PRO A 15 -9.40 -21.71 -11.95
C PRO A 15 -9.58 -20.24 -11.56
N SER A 16 -10.77 -19.90 -11.10
CA SER A 16 -11.00 -18.62 -10.43
C SER A 16 -10.22 -18.71 -9.12
N PHE A 17 -9.07 -18.06 -9.05
CA PHE A 17 -8.35 -17.91 -7.80
C PHE A 17 -9.24 -17.08 -6.87
N ALA A 18 -9.93 -17.76 -5.95
CA ALA A 18 -10.62 -17.08 -4.87
C ALA A 18 -9.54 -16.45 -3.98
N ARG A 19 -9.47 -15.12 -3.98
CA ARG A 19 -8.59 -14.37 -3.08
C ARG A 19 -9.03 -14.65 -1.64
N ALA A 20 -8.11 -15.10 -0.80
CA ALA A 20 -8.40 -15.30 0.62
C ALA A 20 -8.73 -13.92 1.24
N GLY A 21 -9.99 -13.75 1.66
CA GLY A 21 -10.56 -12.45 2.03
C GLY A 21 -10.04 -11.90 3.35
N GLY A 22 -9.04 -11.02 3.28
CA GLY A 22 -8.71 -10.04 4.32
C GLY A 22 -9.28 -8.66 3.96
N ILE A 23 -9.41 -7.77 4.94
CA ILE A 23 -9.74 -6.37 4.65
C ILE A 23 -8.51 -5.72 4.00
N GLU A 24 -8.68 -5.20 2.79
CA GLU A 24 -7.66 -4.39 2.13
C GLU A 24 -7.60 -3.01 2.78
N LEU A 25 -6.42 -2.64 3.26
CA LEU A 25 -6.16 -1.35 3.90
C LEU A 25 -5.47 -0.44 2.88
N LEU A 26 -6.25 0.44 2.28
CA LEU A 26 -5.86 1.35 1.22
C LEU A 26 -5.37 2.67 1.80
N LEU A 27 -4.33 3.23 1.17
CA LEU A 27 -3.69 4.48 1.58
C LEU A 27 -4.06 5.62 0.62
N PHE A 28 -4.47 6.74 1.18
CA PHE A 28 -4.71 7.97 0.42
C PHE A 28 -4.10 9.18 1.14
N ASP A 29 -3.78 10.23 0.39
CA ASP A 29 -3.37 11.51 0.98
C ASP A 29 -4.43 12.00 1.99
N ALA A 30 -3.98 12.45 3.16
CA ALA A 30 -4.94 12.78 4.22
C ALA A 30 -5.75 14.06 3.95
N LYS A 31 -5.21 14.95 3.11
CA LYS A 31 -5.79 16.27 2.84
C LYS A 31 -7.02 16.19 1.94
N THR A 32 -6.93 15.43 0.84
CA THR A 32 -7.97 15.37 -0.19
C THR A 32 -8.59 13.99 -0.33
N GLN A 33 -7.89 12.93 0.10
CA GLN A 33 -8.28 11.52 -0.08
C GLN A 33 -8.49 11.14 -1.55
N GLN A 34 -7.74 11.78 -2.47
CA GLN A 34 -7.86 11.56 -3.92
C GLN A 34 -6.64 10.87 -4.50
N LYS A 35 -5.47 11.09 -3.92
CA LYS A 35 -4.21 10.52 -4.38
C LYS A 35 -3.97 9.21 -3.65
N PHE A 36 -4.05 8.12 -4.39
CA PHE A 36 -3.75 6.78 -3.90
C PHE A 36 -2.25 6.61 -3.67
N ALA A 37 -1.88 5.99 -2.54
CA ALA A 37 -0.51 5.76 -2.11
C ALA A 37 -0.18 4.28 -1.89
N GLY A 38 -1.09 3.38 -2.29
CA GLY A 38 -0.89 1.94 -2.25
C GLY A 38 -1.79 1.21 -1.24
N CYS A 39 -1.60 -0.10 -1.16
CA CYS A 39 -2.34 -1.01 -0.30
C CYS A 39 -1.41 -1.70 0.71
N LEU A 40 -1.71 -1.55 2.01
CA LEU A 40 -0.90 -2.09 3.11
C LEU A 40 -1.04 -3.60 3.31
N THR A 41 -2.19 -4.18 2.96
CA THR A 41 -2.52 -5.58 3.25
C THR A 41 -2.79 -6.43 2.02
N CYS A 42 -2.61 -5.86 0.83
CA CYS A 42 -2.72 -6.58 -0.44
C CYS A 42 -1.59 -7.60 -0.60
N ASP A 43 -1.85 -8.62 -1.42
CA ASP A 43 -0.83 -9.59 -1.81
C ASP A 43 0.35 -8.88 -2.50
N ARG A 44 1.58 -9.28 -2.18
CA ARG A 44 2.83 -8.70 -2.71
C ARG A 44 2.95 -8.78 -4.24
N ALA A 45 2.20 -9.68 -4.88
CA ALA A 45 2.14 -9.79 -6.33
C ALA A 45 1.26 -8.71 -6.99
N GLU A 46 0.38 -8.05 -6.23
CA GLU A 46 -0.50 -7.01 -6.78
C GLU A 46 0.27 -5.72 -7.07
N PRO A 47 -0.08 -5.00 -8.14
CA PRO A 47 0.58 -3.75 -8.51
C PRO A 47 0.38 -2.64 -7.46
N GLU A 48 -0.73 -2.66 -6.71
CA GLU A 48 -1.05 -1.68 -5.68
C GLU A 48 -0.34 -1.93 -4.34
N ALA A 49 0.22 -3.13 -4.13
CA ALA A 49 0.77 -3.50 -2.83
C ALA A 49 2.04 -2.70 -2.50
N VAL A 50 2.10 -2.16 -1.28
CA VAL A 50 3.31 -1.48 -0.79
C VAL A 50 4.50 -2.44 -0.65
N CYS A 51 4.27 -3.75 -0.69
CA CYS A 51 5.30 -4.78 -0.66
C CYS A 51 5.65 -5.35 -2.06
N ASN A 52 5.12 -4.77 -3.14
CA ASN A 52 5.54 -5.11 -4.50
C ASN A 52 6.75 -4.25 -4.92
N ASP A 53 7.97 -4.81 -4.91
CA ASP A 53 9.20 -4.11 -5.31
C ASP A 53 9.21 -3.62 -6.77
N LEU A 54 8.38 -4.22 -7.62
CA LEU A 54 8.26 -3.89 -9.03
C LEU A 54 7.07 -2.95 -9.31
N GLY A 55 6.19 -2.73 -8.33
CA GLY A 55 4.98 -1.92 -8.47
C GLY A 55 5.21 -0.43 -8.17
N ASP A 56 4.30 0.41 -8.68
CA ASP A 56 4.34 1.87 -8.54
C ASP A 56 4.30 2.36 -7.08
N TYR A 57 3.72 1.56 -6.20
CA TYR A 57 3.48 1.92 -4.79
C TYR A 57 4.41 1.20 -3.81
N GLY A 58 5.06 0.11 -4.23
CA GLY A 58 5.96 -0.68 -3.38
C GLY A 58 7.43 -0.56 -3.73
N SER A 59 7.77 -0.09 -4.94
CA SER A 59 9.15 0.10 -5.38
C SER A 59 9.82 1.28 -4.69
N ARG A 60 11.10 1.16 -4.32
CA ARG A 60 11.88 2.28 -3.77
C ARG A 60 12.18 3.38 -4.78
N LEU A 61 11.96 3.13 -6.07
CA LEU A 61 12.31 4.03 -7.17
C LEU A 61 11.11 4.81 -7.70
N MET A 62 9.89 4.32 -7.49
CA MET A 62 8.69 4.88 -8.09
C MET A 62 8.21 6.12 -7.33
N ALA A 63 7.73 7.13 -8.05
CA ALA A 63 7.41 8.44 -7.47
C ALA A 63 6.22 8.40 -6.50
N ASN A 64 5.30 7.44 -6.65
CA ASN A 64 4.12 7.27 -5.82
C ASN A 64 4.33 6.28 -4.66
N SER A 65 5.54 5.77 -4.48
CA SER A 65 5.84 4.84 -3.41
C SER A 65 6.11 5.56 -2.10
N ILE A 66 5.53 5.02 -1.02
CA ILE A 66 5.89 5.45 0.34
C ILE A 66 7.34 5.10 0.68
N TRP A 67 8.01 4.24 -0.09
CA TRP A 67 9.40 3.84 0.17
C TRP A 67 10.44 4.65 -0.61
N ASN A 68 10.01 5.52 -1.52
CA ASN A 68 10.91 6.39 -2.27
C ASN A 68 11.14 7.70 -1.51
N MET A 69 12.33 7.89 -0.93
CA MET A 69 12.69 9.09 -0.17
C MET A 69 12.65 10.41 -0.97
N HIS A 70 12.53 10.33 -2.30
CA HIS A 70 12.38 11.48 -3.19
C HIS A 70 10.97 11.54 -3.83
N GLY A 71 10.10 10.58 -3.53
CA GLY A 71 8.75 10.47 -4.05
C GLY A 71 7.73 11.33 -3.31
N ALA A 72 6.53 11.44 -3.89
CA ALA A 72 5.41 12.22 -3.37
C ALA A 72 4.97 11.76 -1.97
N PHE A 73 5.03 10.45 -1.71
CA PHE A 73 4.62 9.87 -0.42
C PHE A 73 5.76 9.30 0.41
N GLY A 74 6.98 9.23 -0.12
CA GLY A 74 8.14 8.72 0.65
C GLY A 74 9.11 9.82 1.11
N SER A 75 9.04 11.01 0.54
CA SER A 75 9.91 12.12 0.94
C SER A 75 9.55 12.65 2.33
N LYS A 76 10.56 12.82 3.19
CA LYS A 76 10.38 13.46 4.52
C LYS A 76 9.99 14.94 4.44
N TYR A 77 10.02 15.54 3.25
CA TYR A 77 9.67 16.94 3.01
C TYR A 77 8.27 17.12 2.39
N SER A 78 7.61 16.03 1.98
CA SER A 78 6.26 16.10 1.39
C SER A 78 5.19 16.19 2.49
N GLU A 79 4.18 17.05 2.34
CA GLU A 79 3.05 17.16 3.27
C GLU A 79 2.21 15.87 3.31
N ASP A 80 2.15 15.15 2.19
CA ASP A 80 1.37 13.91 2.03
C ASP A 80 2.17 12.66 2.47
N SER A 81 3.42 12.82 2.91
CA SER A 81 4.26 11.70 3.34
C SER A 81 4.00 11.34 4.80
N PRO A 82 3.83 10.04 5.12
CA PRO A 82 3.72 9.60 6.50
C PRO A 82 5.04 9.81 7.28
N TRP A 83 6.16 10.04 6.59
CA TRP A 83 7.49 10.18 7.19
C TRP A 83 7.86 11.63 7.52
N ASN A 84 7.08 12.59 7.04
CA ASN A 84 7.20 13.99 7.41
C ASN A 84 6.61 14.20 8.82
N ASP A 85 7.34 14.87 9.70
CA ASP A 85 6.92 15.12 11.09
C ASP A 85 6.02 16.35 11.26
N ALA A 86 5.86 17.17 10.20
CA ALA A 86 4.96 18.31 10.16
C ALA A 86 3.78 18.14 9.18
N GLY A 87 3.85 17.17 8.27
CA GLY A 87 2.82 16.91 7.26
C GLY A 87 1.55 16.25 7.81
N GLU A 88 0.49 16.26 7.01
CA GLU A 88 -0.78 15.57 7.32
C GLU A 88 -0.68 14.05 7.15
N GLY A 89 0.23 13.60 6.27
CA GLY A 89 0.48 12.20 5.94
C GLY A 89 -0.66 11.55 5.18
N LEU A 90 -0.93 10.29 5.52
CA LEU A 90 -1.91 9.45 4.83
C LEU A 90 -3.09 9.07 5.73
N VAL A 91 -4.22 8.75 5.12
CA VAL A 91 -5.35 8.07 5.78
C VAL A 91 -5.42 6.62 5.34
N ILE A 92 -5.98 5.78 6.21
CA ILE A 92 -6.18 4.36 5.98
C ILE A 92 -7.68 4.10 5.89
N VAL A 93 -8.10 3.53 4.77
CA VAL A 93 -9.51 3.19 4.50
C VAL A 93 -9.64 1.76 3.99
N ASP A 94 -10.83 1.17 4.06
CA ASP A 94 -11.14 -0.05 3.30
C ASP A 94 -11.72 0.27 1.92
N GLU A 95 -11.98 -0.76 1.11
CA GLU A 95 -12.60 -0.65 -0.22
C GLU A 95 -13.97 0.05 -0.22
N LYS A 96 -14.67 0.08 0.93
CA LYS A 96 -15.96 0.77 1.09
C LYS A 96 -15.78 2.23 1.53
N GLY A 97 -14.54 2.69 1.68
CA GLY A 97 -14.21 4.03 2.16
C GLY A 97 -14.36 4.19 3.68
N LYS A 98 -14.49 3.10 4.44
CA LYS A 98 -14.55 3.19 5.90
C LYS A 98 -13.19 3.63 6.42
N PHE A 99 -13.17 4.71 7.20
CA PHE A 99 -11.96 5.24 7.82
C PHE A 99 -11.48 4.39 9.01
N TYR A 100 -10.19 4.09 9.05
CA TYR A 100 -9.54 3.32 10.11
C TYR A 100 -8.53 4.11 10.94
N GLY A 101 -8.06 5.25 10.45
CA GLY A 101 -7.03 6.03 11.13
C GLY A 101 -6.10 6.74 10.17
N ARG A 102 -5.10 7.40 10.74
CA ARG A 102 -4.03 8.06 10.00
C ARG A 102 -2.73 7.26 10.06
N PHE A 103 -1.95 7.41 9.00
CA PHE A 103 -0.59 6.95 8.90
C PHE A 103 0.31 8.18 8.73
N THR A 104 0.84 8.67 9.85
CA THR A 104 1.68 9.87 9.90
C THR A 104 2.55 9.88 11.16
N ARG A 105 3.76 10.45 11.05
CA ARG A 105 4.65 10.73 12.18
C ARG A 105 4.30 12.04 12.88
N ASN A 106 3.53 12.91 12.24
CA ASN A 106 3.08 14.15 12.86
C ASN A 106 2.12 13.85 14.02
N ALA A 107 2.60 14.08 15.25
CA ALA A 107 1.85 13.81 16.47
C ALA A 107 0.59 14.68 16.60
N GLU A 108 0.59 15.89 16.03
CA GLU A 108 -0.58 16.75 16.02
C GLU A 108 -1.65 16.20 15.06
N ALA A 109 -1.26 15.86 13.83
CA ALA A 109 -2.18 15.27 12.86
C ALA A 109 -2.75 13.92 13.34
N ASN A 110 -1.99 13.17 14.13
CA ASN A 110 -2.43 11.90 14.71
C ASN A 110 -3.18 12.05 16.05
N ARG A 111 -3.31 13.26 16.61
CA ARG A 111 -3.91 13.47 17.93
C ARG A 111 -5.39 13.07 17.94
N GLY A 112 -5.75 12.20 18.88
CA GLY A 112 -7.13 11.74 19.07
C GLY A 112 -7.63 10.79 17.96
N GLN A 113 -6.75 10.35 17.05
CA GLN A 113 -7.10 9.44 15.96
C GLN A 113 -6.91 7.97 16.38
N PRO A 114 -7.69 7.03 15.82
CA PRO A 114 -7.41 5.61 15.97
C PRO A 114 -6.08 5.29 15.28
N VAL A 115 -5.15 4.69 16.03
CA VAL A 115 -3.91 4.15 15.45
C VAL A 115 -4.11 2.66 15.27
N ILE A 116 -4.19 2.20 14.02
CA ILE A 116 -4.27 0.76 13.75
C ILE A 116 -2.92 0.09 13.98
N ALA A 117 -2.96 -1.21 14.29
CA ALA A 117 -1.76 -1.98 14.62
C ALA A 117 -0.70 -1.94 13.51
N SER A 118 -1.10 -2.05 12.24
CA SER A 118 -0.19 -2.03 11.10
C SER A 118 0.58 -0.70 11.00
N ALA A 119 -0.13 0.43 11.07
CA ALA A 119 0.49 1.76 11.03
C ALA A 119 1.41 1.99 12.24
N ARG A 120 0.97 1.63 13.45
CA ARG A 120 1.80 1.74 14.67
C ARG A 120 3.08 0.92 14.54
N TYR A 121 2.95 -0.30 14.04
CA TYR A 121 4.07 -1.20 13.86
C TYR A 121 5.10 -0.62 12.88
N ILE A 122 4.66 -0.14 11.72
CA ILE A 122 5.55 0.49 10.73
C ILE A 122 6.22 1.73 11.32
N MET A 123 5.48 2.57 12.06
CA MET A 123 6.04 3.74 12.72
C MET A 123 7.10 3.36 13.75
N SER A 124 6.88 2.30 14.54
CA SER A 124 7.87 1.80 15.50
C SER A 124 9.15 1.28 14.83
N LEU A 125 9.04 0.71 13.62
CA LEU A 125 10.22 0.34 12.84
C LEU A 125 10.98 1.59 12.38
N TYR A 126 10.27 2.60 11.87
CA TYR A 126 10.91 3.82 11.40
C TYR A 126 11.57 4.62 12.52
N GLU A 127 10.95 4.69 13.71
CA GLU A 127 11.56 5.29 14.89
C GLU A 127 12.87 4.60 15.30
N LYS A 128 12.95 3.28 15.10
CA LYS A 128 14.14 2.50 15.45
C LYS A 128 15.26 2.59 14.41
N TYR A 129 14.93 2.55 13.12
CA TYR A 129 15.91 2.41 12.05
C TYR A 129 16.13 3.69 11.23
N THR A 130 15.11 4.55 11.11
CA THR A 130 15.09 5.81 10.32
C THR A 130 15.39 5.69 8.82
N ASP A 131 15.83 4.52 8.36
CA ASP A 131 16.07 4.19 6.94
C ASP A 131 14.84 3.50 6.34
N LEU A 132 14.21 4.13 5.34
CA LEU A 132 13.01 3.60 4.69
C LEU A 132 13.25 2.26 3.99
N SER A 133 14.46 1.99 3.50
CA SER A 133 14.77 0.72 2.86
C SER A 133 14.74 -0.41 3.89
N VAL A 134 15.35 -0.19 5.06
CA VAL A 134 15.36 -1.15 6.16
C VAL A 134 13.95 -1.38 6.70
N VAL A 135 13.17 -0.32 6.89
CA VAL A 135 11.78 -0.43 7.37
C VAL A 135 10.92 -1.24 6.41
N ARG A 136 11.08 -1.01 5.10
CA ARG A 136 10.37 -1.76 4.06
C ARG A 136 10.74 -3.25 4.11
N ASP A 137 12.01 -3.59 4.17
CA ASP A 137 12.44 -5.00 4.19
C ASP A 137 11.86 -5.73 5.41
N LEU A 138 11.95 -5.12 6.60
CA LEU A 138 11.35 -5.68 7.82
C LEU A 138 9.81 -5.80 7.77
N LEU A 139 9.15 -4.94 6.99
CA LEU A 139 7.71 -5.03 6.76
C LEU A 139 7.37 -6.18 5.80
N CYS A 140 8.09 -6.27 4.68
CA CYS A 140 7.69 -7.04 3.51
C CYS A 140 8.36 -8.42 3.38
N GLU A 141 9.39 -8.72 4.17
CA GLU A 141 10.06 -10.03 4.21
C GLU A 141 9.40 -11.06 5.14
N ARG A 142 8.21 -10.76 5.68
CA ARG A 142 7.44 -11.70 6.49
C ARG A 142 6.61 -12.68 5.68
#